data_AF-A0A927Q7D6-F1
#
_entry.id   AF-A0A927Q7D6-F1
#
_cell.length_a   1.000
_cell.length_b   1.000
_cell.length_c   1.000
_cell.angle_alpha   90.00
_cell.angle_beta   90.00
_cell.angle_gamma   90.00
#
_symmetry.space_group_name_H-M   'P 1'
#
loop_
_entity.id
_entity.type
_entity.pdbx_description
1 polymer ?
#
loop_
_entity_poly.entity_id
_entity_poly.type
_entity_poly.pdbx_seq_one_letter_code
_entity_poly.pdbx_strand_id
1 'polypeptide(L)'
;MVAFDATEAMTPYRTEGGYGGILFDRDRVRQAGPDLFSPGAWGDRARPVDSGGRGSAWFIDAPFGACVLRQYLRGGLVARLSRDRYIWRGADRTRSFAEFRLMRLLISRGLPVPQPIAASYVREGFRYRAAILLERIQDVRSLADRALVAGSGAPWEEAGRLIARFHREGLQHADLNAHNLLFDGNGRGWMIDFDRGRMRIPATGWREANLRRLKRSLLKLRGERSHDEVEKDFARLRRAYDLFWKRGC
;
A
#
# COMPACT_ATOMS: atom_id res chain seq x y z
N MET A 1 -1.81 -19.84 12.02
CA MET A 1 -0.52 -19.93 12.71
C MET A 1 0.23 -18.63 12.39
N VAL A 2 0.38 -17.75 13.37
CA VAL A 2 1.19 -16.52 13.17
C VAL A 2 2.63 -17.01 13.19
N ALA A 3 3.30 -17.01 12.04
CA ALA A 3 4.73 -17.28 12.02
C ALA A 3 5.40 -16.23 12.94
N PHE A 4 6.17 -16.70 13.91
CA PHE A 4 6.96 -15.80 14.75
C PHE A 4 7.96 -15.09 13.85
N ASP A 5 7.82 -13.77 13.73
CA ASP A 5 8.68 -12.97 12.89
C ASP A 5 9.79 -12.37 13.75
N ALA A 6 10.97 -13.01 13.74
CA ALA A 6 12.05 -12.75 14.68
C ALA A 6 12.64 -11.34 14.58
N THR A 7 12.40 -10.63 13.46
CA THR A 7 12.92 -9.28 13.25
C THR A 7 11.86 -8.20 13.54
N GLU A 8 10.63 -8.57 13.90
CA GLU A 8 9.62 -7.63 14.43
C GLU A 8 10.00 -7.19 15.86
N ALA A 9 10.16 -5.89 16.05
CA ALA A 9 10.35 -5.28 17.36
C ALA A 9 9.30 -4.21 17.63
N MET A 10 8.93 -4.04 18.90
CA MET A 10 8.02 -3.01 19.34
C MET A 10 8.65 -2.16 20.44
N THR A 11 8.64 -0.83 20.27
CA THR A 11 9.05 0.12 21.30
C THR A 11 7.84 0.97 21.71
N PRO A 12 7.45 0.94 22.99
CA PRO A 12 6.44 1.85 23.50
C PRO A 12 7.01 3.27 23.66
N TYR A 13 6.19 4.29 23.47
CA TYR A 13 6.59 5.68 23.73
C TYR A 13 5.45 6.53 24.27
N ARG A 14 5.78 7.63 24.94
CA ARG A 14 4.81 8.61 25.45
C ARG A 14 4.88 9.90 24.66
N THR A 15 3.75 10.57 24.55
CA THR A 15 3.64 11.95 24.07
C THR A 15 2.98 12.80 25.17
N GLU A 16 3.02 14.13 25.03
CA GLU A 16 2.44 15.05 26.04
C GLU A 16 0.97 14.77 26.37
N GLY A 17 0.20 14.20 25.43
CA GLY A 17 -1.22 13.90 25.59
C GLY A 17 -1.62 12.42 25.45
N GLY A 18 -0.65 11.49 25.37
CA GLY A 18 -0.97 10.12 25.01
C GLY A 18 0.15 9.09 25.16
N TYR A 19 -0.16 7.87 24.74
CA TYR A 19 0.78 6.75 24.70
C TYR A 19 0.70 6.08 23.34
N GLY A 20 1.85 5.68 22.81
CA GLY A 20 1.98 5.09 21.49
C GLY A 20 2.85 3.86 21.50
N GLY A 21 2.85 3.20 20.35
CA GLY A 21 3.77 2.10 20.06
C GLY A 21 4.34 2.28 18.67
N ILE A 22 5.61 1.90 18.52
CA ILE A 22 6.30 1.83 17.25
C ILE A 22 6.63 0.37 16.99
N LEU A 23 6.12 -0.18 15.89
CA LEU A 23 6.47 -1.49 15.36
C LEU A 23 7.50 -1.29 14.24
N PHE A 24 8.58 -2.04 14.22
CA PHE A 24 9.62 -1.86 13.22
C PHE A 24 10.37 -3.16 12.90
N ASP A 25 11.06 -3.16 11.76
CA ASP A 25 11.93 -4.24 11.33
C ASP A 25 13.38 -3.98 11.78
N ARG A 26 13.92 -4.84 12.63
CA ARG A 26 15.26 -4.73 13.20
C ARG A 26 16.37 -4.84 12.16
N ASP A 27 16.11 -5.49 11.04
CA ASP A 27 17.09 -5.61 9.95
C ASP A 27 17.19 -4.30 9.16
N ARG A 28 16.16 -3.45 9.25
CA ARG A 28 16.11 -2.14 8.55
C ARG A 28 16.53 -1.00 9.46
N VAL A 29 16.06 -0.99 10.71
CA VAL A 29 16.40 0.03 11.71
C VAL A 29 16.67 -0.62 13.05
N ARG A 30 17.84 -0.33 13.63
CA ARG A 30 18.24 -0.92 14.93
C ARG A 30 17.37 -0.42 16.09
N GLN A 31 16.96 0.85 16.02
CA GLN A 31 16.08 1.51 16.99
C GLN A 31 15.15 2.46 16.24
N ALA A 32 13.91 2.56 16.70
CA ALA A 32 12.90 3.42 16.11
C ALA A 32 12.34 4.40 17.15
N GLY A 33 12.43 5.69 16.84
CA GLY A 33 11.89 6.78 17.66
C GLY A 33 10.72 7.50 16.99
N PRO A 34 9.96 8.32 17.73
CA PRO A 34 8.81 9.06 17.20
C PRO A 34 9.19 10.01 16.05
N ASP A 35 10.42 10.51 16.03
CA ASP A 35 10.94 11.42 15.01
C ASP A 35 10.88 10.85 13.60
N LEU A 36 10.94 9.51 13.45
CA LEU A 36 10.79 8.85 12.14
C LEU A 36 9.45 9.19 11.46
N PHE A 37 8.42 9.52 12.24
CA PHE A 37 7.07 9.79 11.77
C PHE A 37 6.73 11.29 11.72
N SER A 38 7.70 12.16 12.01
CA SER A 38 7.58 13.61 11.95
C SER A 38 8.33 14.15 10.73
N PRO A 39 7.63 14.62 9.67
CA PRO A 39 8.30 15.25 8.52
C PRO A 39 9.26 16.38 8.92
N GLY A 40 8.91 17.15 9.95
CA GLY A 40 9.76 18.24 10.44
C GLY A 40 11.09 17.78 11.03
N ALA A 41 11.15 16.57 11.61
CA ALA A 41 12.40 16.00 12.12
C ALA A 41 13.37 15.59 10.99
N TRP A 42 12.87 15.41 9.77
CA TRP A 42 13.69 15.11 8.59
C TRP A 42 14.23 16.36 7.88
N GLY A 43 13.68 17.55 8.17
CA GLY A 43 14.08 18.81 7.53
C GLY A 43 14.05 18.72 6.00
N ASP A 44 15.13 19.17 5.36
CA ASP A 44 15.28 19.19 3.89
C ASP A 44 15.27 17.80 3.23
N ARG A 45 15.36 16.73 4.02
CA ARG A 45 15.28 15.34 3.53
C ARG A 45 13.84 14.87 3.35
N ALA A 46 12.84 15.62 3.82
CA ALA A 46 11.43 15.33 3.60
C ALA A 46 10.83 16.25 2.54
N ARG A 47 10.22 15.65 1.51
CA ARG A 47 9.50 16.38 0.46
C ARG A 47 8.06 15.85 0.37
N PRO A 48 7.04 16.71 0.29
CA PRO A 48 5.67 16.26 0.12
C PRO A 48 5.50 15.50 -1.21
N VAL A 49 4.61 14.51 -1.23
CA VAL A 49 4.28 13.80 -2.47
C VAL A 49 3.23 14.61 -3.25
N ASP A 50 3.59 15.07 -4.46
CA ASP A 50 2.76 15.97 -5.29
C ASP A 50 1.45 15.33 -5.78
N SER A 51 1.42 14.00 -5.95
CA SER A 51 0.28 13.26 -6.49
C SER A 51 -0.17 12.14 -5.56
N GLY A 52 -1.43 12.17 -5.10
CA GLY A 52 -2.04 11.01 -4.42
C GLY A 52 -2.80 11.27 -3.12
N GLY A 53 -2.78 12.50 -2.57
CA GLY A 53 -3.74 12.87 -1.53
C GLY A 53 -3.25 13.87 -0.48
N ARG A 54 -3.95 15.01 -0.43
CA ARG A 54 -4.23 15.87 0.75
C ARG A 54 -3.13 16.01 1.82
N GLY A 55 -1.86 16.11 1.44
CA GLY A 55 -0.75 16.43 2.34
C GLY A 55 -0.42 15.34 3.38
N SER A 56 -0.75 14.08 3.11
CA SER A 56 -0.56 12.98 4.07
C SER A 56 0.64 12.07 3.80
N ALA A 57 1.37 12.29 2.71
CA ALA A 57 2.50 11.46 2.31
C ALA A 57 3.74 12.30 1.99
N TRP A 58 4.91 11.78 2.37
CA TRP A 58 6.20 12.45 2.28
C TRP A 58 7.24 11.47 1.73
N PHE A 59 8.00 11.89 0.72
CA PHE A 59 9.25 11.23 0.36
C PHE A 59 10.33 11.64 1.34
N ILE A 60 11.08 10.66 1.85
CA ILE A 60 12.15 10.87 2.83
C ILE A 60 13.44 10.24 2.30
N ASP A 61 14.49 11.04 2.23
CA ASP A 61 15.85 10.56 1.93
C ASP A 61 16.55 10.20 3.25
N ALA A 62 16.29 8.99 3.78
CA ALA A 62 16.83 8.55 5.07
C ALA A 62 18.26 7.95 4.92
N PRO A 63 19.08 7.92 5.99
CA PRO A 63 20.39 7.26 5.97
C PRO A 63 20.35 5.77 5.60
N PHE A 64 19.19 5.12 5.78
CA PHE A 64 18.94 3.71 5.46
C PHE A 64 18.17 3.52 4.14
N GLY A 65 18.08 4.56 3.31
CA GLY A 65 17.50 4.52 1.97
C GLY A 65 16.30 5.45 1.77
N ALA A 66 15.87 5.55 0.51
CA ALA A 66 14.70 6.34 0.12
C ALA A 66 13.40 5.70 0.66
N CYS A 67 12.57 6.52 1.28
CA CYS A 67 11.37 6.07 1.99
C CYS A 67 10.13 6.90 1.59
N VAL A 68 8.96 6.33 1.87
CA VAL A 68 7.67 7.02 1.86
C VAL A 68 7.08 6.96 3.26
N LEU A 69 6.93 8.11 3.90
CA LEU A 69 6.14 8.26 5.12
C LEU A 69 4.71 8.59 4.75
N ARG A 70 3.76 7.78 5.23
CA ARG A 70 2.34 8.06 5.11
C ARG A 70 1.72 8.21 6.49
N GLN A 71 1.08 9.34 6.72
CA GLN A 71 0.26 9.61 7.89
C GLN A 71 -1.20 9.26 7.56
N TYR A 72 -1.86 8.48 8.41
CA TYR A 72 -3.24 8.07 8.15
C TYR A 72 -4.20 9.23 8.49
N LEU A 73 -4.60 9.99 7.47
CA LEU A 73 -5.63 11.01 7.61
C LEU A 73 -7.02 10.44 7.23
N ARG A 74 -8.08 10.89 7.91
CA ARG A 74 -9.47 10.63 7.54
C ARG A 74 -9.87 11.56 6.39
N GLY A 75 -10.32 10.98 5.26
CA GLY A 75 -10.90 11.74 4.13
C GLY A 75 -12.44 11.81 4.16
N GLY A 76 -13.01 12.74 3.38
CA GLY A 76 -14.46 12.90 3.18
C GLY A 76 -15.14 13.87 4.19
N LEU A 77 -16.47 13.93 4.22
CA LEU A 77 -17.27 14.76 5.16
C LEU A 77 -16.91 14.52 6.65
N VAL A 78 -16.34 13.35 6.97
CA VAL A 78 -15.83 12.99 8.31
C VAL A 78 -14.57 13.78 8.70
N ALA A 79 -13.82 14.33 7.73
CA ALA A 79 -12.66 15.19 7.96
C ALA A 79 -13.03 16.56 8.57
N ARG A 80 -14.31 16.96 8.52
CA ARG A 80 -14.80 18.16 9.22
C ARG A 80 -15.01 17.94 10.72
N LEU A 81 -15.11 16.68 11.18
CA LEU A 81 -15.32 16.32 12.59
C LEU A 81 -14.06 15.78 13.28
N SER A 82 -13.19 15.06 12.55
CA SER A 82 -11.86 14.68 13.02
C SER A 82 -10.99 14.20 11.87
N ARG A 83 -9.82 14.84 11.67
CA ARG A 83 -8.96 14.65 10.49
C ARG A 83 -8.03 13.45 10.57
N ASP A 84 -7.83 12.85 11.74
CA ASP A 84 -6.70 11.95 12.01
C ASP A 84 -6.97 10.91 13.12
N ARG A 85 -8.18 10.85 13.69
CA ARG A 85 -8.44 10.05 14.90
C ARG A 85 -9.31 8.82 14.66
N TYR A 86 -8.78 7.61 14.75
CA TYR A 86 -9.53 6.35 14.65
C TYR A 86 -9.98 5.83 16.02
N ILE A 87 -11.06 5.03 16.09
CA ILE A 87 -11.52 4.45 17.37
C ILE A 87 -10.53 3.38 17.82
N TRP A 88 -10.03 3.51 19.04
CA TRP A 88 -9.14 2.53 19.64
C TRP A 88 -9.86 1.20 19.90
N ARG A 89 -9.27 0.10 19.40
CA ARG A 89 -9.77 -1.27 19.61
C ARG A 89 -8.65 -2.26 19.99
N GLY A 90 -7.51 -1.74 20.44
CA GLY A 90 -6.27 -2.49 20.68
C GLY A 90 -5.16 -2.17 19.67
N ALA A 91 -3.91 -2.34 20.10
CA ALA A 91 -2.71 -1.99 19.32
C ALA A 91 -2.63 -2.75 17.98
N ASP A 92 -2.88 -4.06 18.01
CA ASP A 92 -2.86 -4.93 16.82
C ASP A 92 -3.95 -4.59 15.79
N ARG A 93 -4.97 -3.84 16.20
CA ARG A 93 -6.08 -3.40 15.34
C ARG A 93 -5.89 -1.99 14.80
N THR A 94 -4.77 -1.34 15.11
CA THR A 94 -4.41 -0.06 14.49
C THR A 94 -4.09 -0.28 13.01
N ARG A 95 -4.49 0.67 12.15
CA ARG A 95 -4.32 0.51 10.69
C ARG A 95 -2.86 0.34 10.29
N SER A 96 -1.97 1.12 10.90
CA SER A 96 -0.53 1.06 10.66
C SER A 96 0.07 -0.29 11.04
N PHE A 97 -0.26 -0.85 12.21
CA PHE A 97 0.29 -2.16 12.62
C PHE A 97 -0.29 -3.30 11.79
N ALA A 98 -1.60 -3.27 11.52
CA ALA A 98 -2.25 -4.29 10.70
C ALA A 98 -1.68 -4.31 9.27
N GLU A 99 -1.43 -3.14 8.69
CA GLU A 99 -0.82 -3.03 7.36
C GLU A 99 0.65 -3.44 7.34
N PHE A 100 1.44 -3.00 8.32
CA PHE A 100 2.85 -3.39 8.48
C PHE A 100 3.00 -4.92 8.50
N ARG A 101 2.23 -5.59 9.36
CA ARG A 101 2.25 -7.06 9.47
C ARG A 101 1.73 -7.77 8.24
N LEU A 102 0.70 -7.22 7.60
CA LEU A 102 0.20 -7.75 6.32
C LEU A 102 1.31 -7.70 5.27
N MET A 103 2.00 -6.56 5.12
CA MET A 103 3.09 -6.42 4.16
C MET A 103 4.24 -7.39 4.43
N ARG A 104 4.66 -7.55 5.69
CA ARG A 104 5.66 -8.55 6.08
C ARG A 104 5.24 -9.98 5.72
N LEU A 105 3.98 -10.34 5.99
CA LEU A 105 3.44 -11.62 5.57
C LEU A 105 3.50 -11.80 4.04
N LEU A 106 3.15 -10.77 3.26
CA LEU A 106 3.21 -10.83 1.81
C LEU A 106 4.66 -11.00 1.32
N ILE A 107 5.63 -10.32 1.93
CA ILE A 107 7.07 -10.47 1.66
C ILE A 107 7.53 -11.89 1.95
N SER A 108 7.12 -12.47 3.10
CA SER A 108 7.47 -13.86 3.45
C SER A 108 6.94 -14.89 2.44
N ARG A 109 5.93 -14.52 1.64
CA ARG A 109 5.36 -15.30 0.53
C ARG A 109 5.94 -14.92 -0.84
N GLY A 110 7.03 -14.15 -0.83
CA GLY A 110 7.74 -13.68 -2.02
C GLY A 110 6.98 -12.64 -2.84
N LEU A 111 5.88 -12.08 -2.36
CA LEU A 111 5.07 -11.14 -3.14
C LEU A 111 5.75 -9.76 -3.25
N PRO A 112 5.65 -9.09 -4.41
CA PRO A 112 6.31 -7.81 -4.65
C PRO A 112 5.50 -6.66 -4.04
N VAL A 113 5.85 -6.31 -2.81
CA VAL A 113 5.32 -5.15 -2.07
C VAL A 113 6.49 -4.28 -1.61
N PRO A 114 6.28 -2.99 -1.28
CA PRO A 114 7.30 -2.17 -0.64
C PRO A 114 7.73 -2.80 0.69
N GLN A 115 8.99 -2.63 1.09
CA GLN A 115 9.43 -3.07 2.41
C GLN A 115 8.85 -2.17 3.51
N PRO A 116 8.14 -2.71 4.51
CA PRO A 116 7.68 -1.93 5.63
C PRO A 116 8.82 -1.74 6.64
N ILE A 117 9.20 -0.48 6.92
CA ILE A 117 10.34 -0.16 7.79
C ILE A 117 9.88 0.03 9.23
N ALA A 118 8.86 0.88 9.42
CA ALA A 118 8.29 1.12 10.74
C ALA A 118 6.83 1.57 10.63
N ALA A 119 6.05 1.31 11.67
CA ALA A 119 4.66 1.71 11.82
C ALA A 119 4.45 2.25 13.23
N SER A 120 3.64 3.29 13.36
CA SER A 120 3.38 3.94 14.64
C SER A 120 1.91 4.17 14.85
N TYR A 121 1.50 4.16 16.12
CA TYR A 121 0.27 4.80 16.56
C TYR A 121 0.53 5.68 17.79
N VAL A 122 -0.28 6.73 17.95
CA VAL A 122 -0.42 7.50 19.19
C VAL A 122 -1.87 7.43 19.62
N ARG A 123 -2.14 6.90 20.81
CA ARG A 123 -3.47 6.86 21.41
C ARG A 123 -3.67 8.06 22.33
N GLU A 124 -4.78 8.77 22.11
CA GLU A 124 -5.29 9.87 22.94
C GLU A 124 -6.73 9.53 23.34
N GLY A 125 -6.94 9.08 24.59
CA GLY A 125 -8.25 8.63 25.08
C GLY A 125 -8.82 7.44 24.28
N PHE A 126 -9.99 7.61 23.68
CA PHE A 126 -10.66 6.61 22.83
C PHE A 126 -10.23 6.64 21.35
N ARG A 127 -9.31 7.54 21.02
CA ARG A 127 -8.91 7.88 19.66
C ARG A 127 -7.44 7.56 19.44
N TYR A 128 -7.03 7.32 18.19
CA TYR A 128 -5.62 7.19 17.84
C TYR A 128 -5.26 7.80 16.49
N ARG A 129 -4.03 8.29 16.38
CA ARG A 129 -3.35 8.68 15.14
C ARG A 129 -2.39 7.57 14.73
N ALA A 130 -2.11 7.44 13.44
CA ALA A 130 -1.21 6.42 12.94
C ALA A 130 -0.36 6.94 11.78
N ALA A 131 0.81 6.33 11.61
CA ALA A 131 1.71 6.57 10.49
C ALA A 131 2.45 5.28 10.13
N ILE A 132 2.90 5.18 8.88
CA ILE A 132 3.72 4.07 8.39
C ILE A 132 4.84 4.63 7.51
N LEU A 133 6.04 4.08 7.68
CA LEU A 133 7.24 4.36 6.91
C LEU A 133 7.56 3.11 6.08
N LEU A 134 7.56 3.28 4.77
CA LEU A 134 7.80 2.23 3.78
C LEU A 134 9.04 2.58 2.97
N GLU A 135 9.71 1.58 2.42
CA GLU A 135 10.69 1.78 1.35
C GLU A 135 10.01 2.42 0.13
N ARG A 136 10.69 3.39 -0.49
CA ARG A 136 10.24 4.00 -1.73
C ARG A 136 10.71 3.13 -2.91
N ILE A 137 9.75 2.66 -3.70
CA ILE A 137 10.06 2.04 -4.99
C ILE A 137 10.41 3.17 -5.98
N GLN A 138 11.61 3.10 -6.56
CA GLN A 138 12.14 4.09 -7.50
C GLN A 138 11.90 3.66 -8.95
N ASP A 139 11.95 4.63 -9.88
CA ASP A 139 11.85 4.41 -11.32
C ASP A 139 10.61 3.64 -11.80
N VAL A 140 9.52 3.77 -11.04
CA VAL A 140 8.22 3.17 -11.34
C VAL A 140 7.18 4.21 -11.69
N ARG A 141 6.20 3.82 -12.51
CA ARG A 141 4.98 4.58 -12.76
C ARG A 141 3.77 3.69 -12.55
N SER A 142 2.64 4.29 -12.18
CA SER A 142 1.43 3.49 -11.97
C SER A 142 0.87 2.95 -13.28
N LEU A 143 0.09 1.87 -13.22
CA LEU A 143 -0.62 1.33 -14.38
C LEU A 143 -1.54 2.39 -14.99
N ALA A 144 -2.15 3.24 -14.16
CA ALA A 144 -2.95 4.37 -14.62
C ALA A 144 -2.13 5.32 -15.52
N ASP A 145 -0.95 5.73 -15.06
CA ASP A 145 -0.09 6.67 -15.82
C ASP A 145 0.43 6.02 -17.11
N ARG A 146 0.87 4.75 -17.02
CA ARG A 146 1.32 3.97 -18.19
C ARG A 146 0.21 3.82 -19.23
N ALA A 147 -1.02 3.65 -18.79
CA ALA A 147 -2.17 3.46 -19.67
C ALA A 147 -2.57 4.73 -20.44
N LEU A 148 -2.11 5.91 -20.02
CA LEU A 148 -2.36 7.18 -20.69
C LEU A 148 -1.29 7.53 -21.73
N VAL A 149 -0.12 6.89 -21.70
CA VAL A 149 0.98 7.18 -22.63
C VAL A 149 0.79 6.36 -23.92
N ALA A 150 0.38 7.06 -24.99
CA ALA A 150 0.23 6.47 -26.32
C ALA A 150 1.50 5.75 -26.79
N GLY A 151 1.35 4.59 -27.42
CA GLY A 151 2.46 3.82 -28.00
C GLY A 151 3.36 3.06 -27.01
N SER A 152 3.30 3.34 -25.70
CA SER A 152 4.19 2.72 -24.71
C SER A 152 3.75 1.35 -24.17
N GLY A 153 2.66 0.79 -24.70
CA GLY A 153 2.13 -0.54 -24.35
C GLY A 153 2.11 -0.78 -22.84
N ALA A 154 1.14 -0.19 -22.14
CA ALA A 154 1.02 -0.42 -20.70
C ALA A 154 1.08 -1.92 -20.35
N PRO A 155 1.68 -2.29 -19.20
CA PRO A 155 2.03 -3.68 -18.87
C PRO A 155 0.80 -4.48 -18.43
N TRP A 156 -0.15 -4.65 -19.34
CA TRP A 156 -1.46 -5.24 -19.08
C TRP A 156 -1.35 -6.70 -18.69
N GLU A 157 -0.50 -7.47 -19.37
CA GLU A 157 -0.32 -8.88 -19.07
C GLU A 157 0.42 -9.09 -17.74
N GLU A 158 1.47 -8.31 -17.49
CA GLU A 158 2.22 -8.29 -16.24
C GLU A 158 1.30 -7.94 -15.07
N ALA A 159 0.41 -6.95 -15.25
CA ALA A 159 -0.60 -6.61 -14.26
C ALA A 159 -1.56 -7.77 -13.99
N GLY A 160 -2.01 -8.47 -15.03
CA GLY A 160 -2.86 -9.65 -14.88
C GLY A 160 -2.15 -10.76 -14.08
N ARG A 161 -0.90 -11.06 -14.44
CA ARG A 161 -0.05 -12.04 -13.75
C ARG A 161 0.20 -11.64 -12.28
N LEU A 162 0.52 -10.37 -12.04
CA LEU A 162 0.75 -9.81 -10.72
C LEU A 162 -0.47 -9.99 -9.81
N ILE A 163 -1.65 -9.55 -10.26
CA ILE A 163 -2.89 -9.67 -9.48
C ILE A 163 -3.22 -11.15 -9.20
N ALA A 164 -3.04 -12.03 -10.19
CA ALA A 164 -3.27 -13.46 -10.00
C ALA A 164 -2.35 -14.06 -8.94
N ARG A 165 -1.07 -13.65 -8.91
CA ARG A 165 -0.10 -14.06 -7.89
C ARG A 165 -0.55 -13.66 -6.48
N PHE A 166 -1.00 -12.41 -6.28
CA PHE A 166 -1.53 -11.97 -4.99
C PHE A 166 -2.82 -12.69 -4.59
N HIS A 167 -3.74 -12.89 -5.54
CA HIS A 167 -5.00 -13.60 -5.28
C HIS A 167 -4.79 -15.07 -4.90
N ARG A 168 -3.72 -15.72 -5.40
CA ARG A 168 -3.38 -17.11 -5.07
C ARG A 168 -2.96 -17.27 -3.63
N GLU A 169 -2.14 -16.34 -3.16
CA GLU A 169 -1.78 -16.25 -1.74
C GLU A 169 -2.98 -15.87 -0.86
N GLY A 170 -4.12 -15.52 -1.46
CA GLY A 170 -5.35 -15.19 -0.76
C GLY A 170 -5.49 -13.72 -0.41
N LEU A 171 -4.68 -12.82 -0.97
CA LEU A 171 -4.81 -11.40 -0.68
C LEU A 171 -6.07 -10.83 -1.34
N GLN A 172 -7.01 -10.37 -0.53
CA GLN A 172 -8.06 -9.45 -0.95
C GLN A 172 -7.61 -8.01 -0.68
N HIS A 173 -7.35 -7.25 -1.74
CA HIS A 173 -6.99 -5.85 -1.65
C HIS A 173 -8.26 -4.99 -1.42
N ALA A 174 -8.27 -4.10 -0.42
CA ALA A 174 -9.48 -3.33 -0.09
C ALA A 174 -9.86 -2.33 -1.19
N ASP A 175 -8.85 -1.71 -1.82
CA ASP A 175 -9.03 -0.73 -2.89
C ASP A 175 -8.11 -1.00 -4.09
N LEU A 176 -8.25 -2.16 -4.74
CA LEU A 176 -7.47 -2.44 -5.96
C LEU A 176 -7.89 -1.48 -7.07
N ASN A 177 -6.99 -0.55 -7.41
CA ASN A 177 -7.15 0.44 -8.46
C ASN A 177 -5.86 0.56 -9.27
N ALA A 178 -5.91 1.23 -10.43
CA ALA A 178 -4.76 1.31 -11.35
C ALA A 178 -3.59 2.17 -10.85
N HIS A 179 -3.78 3.03 -9.84
CA HIS A 179 -2.69 3.75 -9.19
C HIS A 179 -1.91 2.87 -8.20
N ASN A 180 -2.58 1.86 -7.64
CA ASN A 180 -1.99 0.94 -6.66
C ASN A 180 -1.18 -0.21 -7.27
N LEU A 181 -1.00 -0.19 -8.60
CA LEU A 181 -0.16 -1.12 -9.34
C LEU A 181 0.97 -0.32 -9.99
N LEU A 182 2.20 -0.56 -9.57
CA LEU A 182 3.39 0.17 -10.02
C LEU A 182 4.25 -0.72 -10.90
N PHE A 183 4.82 -0.15 -11.97
CA PHE A 183 5.69 -0.87 -12.89
C PHE A 183 6.93 -0.05 -13.27
N ASP A 184 8.07 -0.73 -13.33
CA ASP A 184 9.34 -0.16 -13.80
C ASP A 184 9.43 -0.18 -15.34
N GLY A 185 10.59 0.23 -15.89
CA GLY A 185 10.85 0.17 -17.33
C GLY A 185 10.89 -1.25 -17.91
N ASN A 186 11.13 -2.27 -17.08
CA ASN A 186 11.31 -3.66 -17.48
C ASN A 186 10.04 -4.51 -17.32
N GLY A 187 8.91 -3.90 -16.92
CA GLY A 187 7.65 -4.60 -16.67
C GLY A 187 7.59 -5.33 -15.33
N ARG A 188 8.58 -5.14 -14.44
CA ARG A 188 8.49 -5.65 -13.07
C ARG A 188 7.40 -4.86 -12.34
N GLY A 189 6.51 -5.58 -11.66
CA GLY A 189 5.33 -5.01 -11.03
C GLY A 189 5.34 -5.12 -9.50
N TRP A 190 4.81 -4.10 -8.84
CA TRP A 190 4.56 -4.06 -7.40
C TRP A 190 3.11 -3.66 -7.13
N MET A 191 2.56 -4.13 -6.01
CA MET A 191 1.28 -3.67 -5.48
C MET A 191 1.52 -2.84 -4.22
N ILE A 192 0.79 -1.73 -4.06
CA ILE A 192 0.92 -0.80 -2.93
C ILE A 192 -0.44 -0.50 -2.28
N ASP A 193 -0.41 0.16 -1.12
CA ASP A 193 -1.58 0.57 -0.32
C ASP A 193 -2.44 -0.60 0.20
N PHE A 194 -1.90 -1.32 1.18
CA PHE A 194 -2.55 -2.48 1.79
C PHE A 194 -3.45 -2.11 2.97
N ASP A 195 -3.78 -0.83 3.12
CA ASP A 195 -4.67 -0.36 4.17
C ASP A 195 -6.04 -1.06 4.05
N ARG A 196 -6.45 -1.76 5.12
CA ARG A 196 -7.63 -2.65 5.17
C ARG A 196 -7.58 -3.89 4.26
N GLY A 197 -6.43 -4.20 3.65
CA GLY A 197 -6.20 -5.47 2.96
C GLY A 197 -6.38 -6.66 3.91
N ARG A 198 -6.76 -7.83 3.38
CA ARG A 198 -7.02 -9.02 4.19
C ARG A 198 -6.58 -10.29 3.48
N MET A 199 -6.03 -11.22 4.24
CA MET A 199 -5.87 -12.60 3.78
C MET A 199 -7.21 -13.34 3.87
N ARG A 200 -7.56 -14.05 2.81
CA ARG A 200 -8.77 -14.87 2.68
C ARG A 200 -8.43 -16.18 2.00
N ILE A 201 -9.23 -17.21 2.26
CA ILE A 201 -9.23 -18.39 1.40
C ILE A 201 -9.60 -17.92 -0.02
N PRO A 202 -8.80 -18.26 -1.04
CA PRO A 202 -9.10 -17.87 -2.40
C PRO A 202 -10.49 -18.34 -2.84
N ALA A 203 -11.33 -17.39 -3.26
CA ALA A 203 -12.69 -17.66 -3.69
C ALA A 203 -13.07 -16.72 -4.83
N THR A 204 -13.87 -17.21 -5.77
CA THR A 204 -14.21 -16.46 -7.00
C THR A 204 -14.89 -15.13 -6.70
N GLY A 205 -15.85 -15.08 -5.77
CA GLY A 205 -16.65 -13.88 -5.52
C GLY A 205 -15.84 -12.63 -5.16
N TRP A 206 -14.87 -12.74 -4.23
CA TRP A 206 -14.07 -11.59 -3.82
C TRP A 206 -12.99 -11.22 -4.84
N ARG A 207 -12.41 -12.21 -5.55
CA ARG A 207 -11.43 -11.97 -6.61
C ARG A 207 -12.04 -11.20 -7.77
N GLU A 208 -13.23 -11.62 -8.21
CA GLU A 208 -14.00 -10.91 -9.25
C GLU A 208 -14.40 -9.51 -8.80
N ALA A 209 -14.71 -9.31 -7.51
CA ALA A 209 -14.97 -7.98 -6.98
C ALA A 209 -13.74 -7.06 -7.03
N ASN A 210 -12.54 -7.59 -6.80
CA ASN A 210 -11.28 -6.88 -6.95
C ASN A 210 -11.03 -6.47 -8.41
N LEU A 211 -11.15 -7.42 -9.34
CA LEU A 211 -10.99 -7.15 -10.77
C LEU A 211 -12.01 -6.14 -11.30
N ARG A 212 -13.28 -6.22 -10.88
CA ARG A 212 -14.31 -5.22 -11.24
C ARG A 212 -14.00 -3.84 -10.69
N ARG A 213 -13.44 -3.74 -9.48
CA ARG A 213 -13.01 -2.45 -8.92
C ARG A 213 -11.88 -1.85 -9.75
N LEU A 214 -10.88 -2.65 -10.10
CA LEU A 214 -9.78 -2.23 -10.98
C LEU A 214 -10.31 -1.71 -12.32
N LYS A 215 -11.19 -2.47 -12.98
CA LYS A 215 -11.83 -2.08 -14.25
C LYS A 215 -12.53 -0.72 -14.14
N ARG A 216 -13.34 -0.51 -13.09
CA ARG A 216 -14.01 0.78 -12.85
C ARG A 216 -13.00 1.92 -12.67
N SER A 217 -11.87 1.66 -12.01
CA SER A 217 -10.82 2.68 -11.86
C SER A 217 -10.18 3.05 -13.20
N LEU A 218 -9.91 2.07 -14.07
CA LEU A 218 -9.39 2.31 -15.42
C LEU A 218 -10.36 3.13 -16.26
N LEU A 219 -11.66 2.81 -16.20
CA LEU A 219 -12.70 3.58 -16.91
C LEU A 219 -12.81 5.02 -16.40
N LYS A 220 -12.60 5.25 -15.09
CA LYS A 220 -12.58 6.58 -14.50
C LYS A 220 -11.33 7.37 -14.91
N LEU A 221 -10.20 6.69 -15.06
CA LEU A 221 -8.88 7.25 -15.39
C LEU A 221 -8.56 7.14 -16.89
N ARG A 222 -9.57 7.03 -17.74
CA ARG A 222 -9.38 6.77 -19.16
C ARG A 222 -8.76 7.95 -19.93
N GLY A 223 -8.88 9.16 -19.40
CA GLY A 223 -8.47 10.37 -20.12
C GLY A 223 -9.29 10.51 -21.41
N GLU A 224 -8.59 10.68 -22.53
CA GLU A 224 -9.18 10.77 -23.86
C GLU A 224 -9.50 9.40 -24.49
N ARG A 225 -9.04 8.30 -23.89
CA ARG A 225 -9.30 6.95 -24.40
C ARG A 225 -10.80 6.65 -24.39
N SER A 226 -11.25 6.02 -25.46
CA SER A 226 -12.60 5.50 -25.57
C SER A 226 -12.87 4.38 -24.55
N HIS A 227 -14.14 4.13 -24.27
CA HIS A 227 -14.54 3.01 -23.43
C HIS A 227 -14.05 1.67 -24.02
N ASP A 228 -14.12 1.51 -25.34
CA ASP A 228 -13.74 0.28 -26.04
C ASP A 228 -12.23 0.00 -25.99
N GLU A 229 -11.39 1.04 -26.03
CA GLU A 229 -9.95 0.89 -25.82
C GLU A 229 -9.65 0.36 -24.42
N VAL A 230 -10.29 0.93 -23.39
CA VAL A 230 -10.13 0.46 -22.01
C VAL A 230 -10.64 -0.97 -21.84
N GLU A 231 -11.73 -1.34 -22.50
CA GLU A 231 -12.25 -2.71 -22.50
C GLU A 231 -11.27 -3.69 -23.15
N LYS A 232 -10.68 -3.33 -24.30
CA LYS A 232 -9.65 -4.14 -24.99
C LYS A 232 -8.41 -4.34 -24.11
N ASP A 233 -7.94 -3.27 -23.49
CA ASP A 233 -6.80 -3.30 -22.56
C ASP A 233 -7.09 -4.17 -21.33
N PHE A 234 -8.25 -3.99 -20.71
CA PHE A 234 -8.67 -4.80 -19.57
C PHE A 234 -8.85 -6.28 -19.96
N ALA A 235 -9.31 -6.57 -21.19
CA ALA A 235 -9.42 -7.93 -21.69
C ALA A 235 -8.05 -8.61 -21.84
N ARG A 236 -6.99 -7.88 -22.21
CA ARG A 236 -5.61 -8.39 -22.23
C ARG A 236 -5.15 -8.76 -20.81
N LEU A 237 -5.33 -7.84 -19.86
CA LEU A 237 -5.03 -8.09 -18.44
C LEU A 237 -5.80 -9.29 -17.90
N ARG A 238 -7.11 -9.36 -18.19
CA ARG A 238 -7.99 -10.43 -17.74
C ARG A 238 -7.57 -11.79 -18.27
N ARG A 239 -7.23 -11.89 -19.56
CA ARG A 239 -6.71 -13.14 -20.15
C ARG A 239 -5.44 -13.60 -19.45
N ALA A 240 -4.47 -12.70 -19.24
CA ALA A 240 -3.23 -13.05 -18.55
C ALA A 240 -3.48 -13.51 -17.10
N TYR A 241 -4.39 -12.84 -16.39
CA TYR A 241 -4.84 -13.23 -15.06
C TYR A 241 -5.44 -14.65 -15.07
N ASP A 242 -6.39 -14.93 -15.96
CA ASP A 242 -7.09 -16.22 -16.00
C ASP A 242 -6.13 -17.36 -16.43
N LEU A 243 -5.24 -17.11 -17.39
CA LEU A 243 -4.20 -18.07 -17.80
C LEU A 243 -3.25 -18.38 -16.66
N PHE A 244 -2.76 -17.34 -15.96
CA PHE A 244 -1.89 -17.56 -14.82
C PHE A 244 -2.64 -18.34 -13.76
N TRP A 245 -3.86 -17.93 -13.38
CA TRP A 245 -4.70 -18.56 -12.37
C TRP A 245 -4.93 -20.05 -12.61
N LYS A 246 -5.21 -20.45 -13.85
CA LYS A 246 -5.43 -21.86 -14.23
C LYS A 246 -4.18 -22.73 -14.10
N ARG A 247 -2.99 -22.21 -14.40
CA ARG A 247 -1.71 -22.96 -14.42
C ARG A 247 -1.17 -23.45 -13.07
N GLY A 248 -1.88 -23.17 -11.99
CA GLY A 248 -1.47 -23.51 -10.62
C GLY A 248 -2.67 -23.97 -9.80
N CYS A 249 -3.69 -24.46 -10.49
CA CYS A 249 -4.60 -25.47 -9.99
C CYS A 249 -4.04 -26.84 -10.42
#